data_AF-T1ATZ6-F1
#
_entry.id   AF-T1ATZ6-F1
#
_cell.length_a   1.000
_cell.length_b   1.000
_cell.length_c   1.000
_cell.angle_alpha   90.00
_cell.angle_beta   90.00
_cell.angle_gamma   90.00
#
_symmetry.space_group_name_H-M   'P 1'
#
loop_
_entity.id
_entity.type
_entity.pdbx_description
1 polymer ?
#
loop_
_entity_poly.entity_id
_entity_poly.type
_entity_poly.pdbx_seq_one_letter_code
_entity_poly.pdbx_strand_id
1 'polypeptide(L)'
;DSKYDHRLHGLLLVANGMSPYDVSEVIGNSPKSIETWVNAFLKEGFEGIREPKRPGRPARLSSIMDDIGRDLRKNPVDLGYRQNLVGR
;
A
#
# COMPACT_ATOMS: atom_id res chain seq x y z
N ASP A 1 2.25 -14.49 -6.57
CA ASP A 1 1.29 -13.52 -5.99
C ASP A 1 0.03 -13.71 -6.82
N SER A 2 -0.99 -14.40 -6.26
CA SER A 2 -2.10 -14.93 -7.07
C SER A 2 -2.81 -13.85 -7.90
N LYS A 3 -2.83 -12.59 -7.43
CA LYS A 3 -3.41 -11.48 -8.18
C LYS A 3 -2.50 -11.00 -9.30
N TYR A 4 -1.18 -11.00 -9.08
CA TYR A 4 -0.21 -10.64 -10.11
C TYR A 4 -0.28 -11.63 -11.27
N ASP A 5 -0.26 -12.94 -10.97
CA ASP A 5 -0.31 -13.99 -12.00
C ASP A 5 -1.60 -13.91 -12.81
N HIS A 6 -2.72 -13.59 -12.16
CA HIS A 6 -4.03 -13.37 -12.80
C HIS A 6 -4.03 -12.16 -13.76
N ARG A 7 -3.48 -11.02 -13.32
CA ARG A 7 -3.36 -9.81 -14.16
C ARG A 7 -2.43 -10.05 -15.33
N LEU A 8 -1.32 -10.76 -15.11
CA LEU A 8 -0.36 -11.12 -16.14
C LEU A 8 -1.02 -12.01 -17.20
N HIS A 9 -1.82 -12.99 -16.80
CA HIS A 9 -2.59 -13.82 -17.73
C HIS A 9 -3.48 -12.95 -18.63
N GLY A 10 -4.23 -12.00 -18.07
CA GLY A 10 -5.05 -11.08 -18.85
C GLY A 10 -4.26 -10.21 -19.83
N LEU A 11 -3.11 -9.69 -19.40
CA LEU A 11 -2.22 -8.92 -20.27
C LEU A 11 -1.67 -9.75 -21.43
N LEU A 12 -1.31 -11.01 -21.18
CA LEU A 12 -0.86 -11.92 -22.23
C LEU A 12 -1.97 -12.19 -23.24
N LEU A 13 -3.22 -12.37 -22.82
CA LEU A 13 -4.34 -12.54 -23.74
C LEU A 13 -4.57 -11.30 -24.62
N VAL A 14 -4.52 -10.10 -24.04
CA VAL A 14 -4.59 -8.84 -24.81
C VAL A 14 -3.43 -8.72 -25.78
N ALA A 15 -2.20 -9.06 -25.37
CA ALA A 15 -1.03 -9.05 -26.24
C ALA A 15 -1.13 -10.06 -27.39
N ASN A 16 -1.91 -11.13 -27.22
CA ASN A 16 -2.25 -12.09 -28.26
C ASN A 16 -3.42 -11.63 -29.16
N GLY A 17 -3.87 -10.38 -29.04
CA GLY A 17 -4.85 -9.76 -29.93
C GLY A 17 -6.31 -9.86 -29.46
N MET A 18 -6.57 -10.39 -28.27
CA MET A 18 -7.92 -10.40 -27.72
C MET A 18 -8.33 -9.00 -27.23
N SER A 19 -9.61 -8.64 -27.43
CA SER A 19 -10.12 -7.37 -26.91
C SER A 19 -10.32 -7.45 -25.39
N PRO A 20 -10.33 -6.31 -24.66
CA PRO A 20 -10.65 -6.30 -23.23
C PRO A 20 -12.01 -6.93 -22.88
N TYR A 21 -12.96 -6.98 -23.82
CA TYR A 21 -14.24 -7.65 -23.65
C TYR A 21 -14.13 -9.17 -23.77
N ASP A 22 -13.39 -9.67 -24.76
CA ASP A 22 -13.17 -11.12 -24.88
C ASP A 22 -12.41 -11.65 -23.65
N VAL A 23 -11.41 -10.87 -23.20
CA VAL A 23 -10.63 -11.20 -22.01
C VAL A 23 -11.48 -11.16 -20.75
N SER A 24 -12.47 -10.26 -20.63
CA SER A 24 -13.34 -10.23 -19.44
C SER A 24 -14.14 -11.50 -19.26
N GLU A 25 -14.59 -12.11 -20.37
CA GLU A 25 -15.31 -13.38 -20.34
C GLU A 25 -14.41 -14.55 -19.89
N VAL A 26 -13.11 -14.49 -20.21
CA VAL A 26 -12.15 -15.56 -19.86
C VAL A 26 -11.71 -15.49 -18.39
N ILE A 27 -11.39 -14.30 -17.88
CA ILE A 27 -10.81 -14.13 -16.53
C ILE A 27 -11.78 -13.60 -15.47
N GLY A 28 -13.00 -13.23 -15.84
CA GLY A 28 -14.04 -12.83 -14.88
C GLY A 28 -13.84 -11.45 -14.24
N ASN A 29 -12.96 -10.61 -14.81
CA ASN A 29 -12.82 -9.21 -14.43
C ASN A 29 -13.47 -8.31 -15.47
N SER A 30 -14.00 -7.17 -15.05
CA SER A 30 -14.61 -6.23 -15.99
C SER A 30 -13.62 -5.76 -17.07
N PRO A 31 -14.09 -5.44 -18.29
CA PRO A 31 -13.26 -4.86 -19.36
C PRO A 31 -12.47 -3.65 -18.86
N LYS A 32 -13.09 -2.83 -17.99
CA LYS A 32 -12.45 -1.64 -17.40
C LYS A 32 -11.25 -1.97 -16.53
N SER A 33 -11.31 -3.09 -15.79
CA SER A 33 -10.18 -3.56 -14.97
C SER A 33 -9.01 -3.96 -15.86
N ILE A 34 -9.31 -4.66 -16.96
CA ILE A 34 -8.31 -5.10 -17.94
C ILE A 34 -7.63 -3.89 -18.61
N GLU A 35 -8.41 -2.90 -19.07
CA GLU A 35 -7.87 -1.63 -19.58
C GLU A 35 -6.96 -0.94 -18.56
N THR A 36 -7.35 -0.94 -17.28
CA THR A 36 -6.55 -0.34 -16.21
C THR A 36 -5.21 -1.05 -16.07
N TRP A 37 -5.17 -2.38 -16.15
CA TRP A 37 -3.92 -3.14 -16.09
C TRP A 37 -3.04 -2.91 -17.31
N VAL A 38 -3.64 -2.86 -18.51
CA VAL A 38 -2.90 -2.54 -19.75
C VAL A 38 -2.27 -1.15 -19.65
N ASN A 39 -3.03 -0.14 -19.23
CA ASN A 39 -2.51 1.21 -19.04
C ASN A 39 -1.41 1.27 -17.97
N ALA A 40 -1.59 0.57 -16.85
CA ALA A 40 -0.57 0.48 -15.81
C ALA A 40 0.72 -0.19 -16.32
N PHE A 41 0.59 -1.26 -17.10
CA PHE A 41 1.72 -1.94 -17.73
C PHE A 41 2.44 -1.05 -18.75
N LEU A 42 1.71 -0.35 -19.62
CA LEU A 42 2.31 0.56 -20.60
C LEU A 42 3.07 1.73 -19.93
N LYS A 43 2.63 2.14 -18.74
CA LYS A 43 3.23 3.26 -17.99
C LYS A 43 4.41 2.83 -17.11
N GLU A 44 4.29 1.69 -16.42
CA GLU A 44 5.19 1.30 -15.31
C GLU A 44 5.75 -0.12 -15.48
N GLY A 45 5.50 -0.78 -16.61
CA GLY A 45 5.90 -2.16 -16.87
C GLY A 45 5.23 -3.15 -15.93
N PHE A 46 5.94 -4.24 -15.63
CA PHE A 46 5.43 -5.28 -14.72
C PHE A 46 5.19 -4.80 -13.28
N GLU A 47 5.90 -3.76 -12.83
CA GLU A 47 5.66 -3.18 -11.50
C GLU A 47 4.28 -2.51 -11.42
N GLY A 48 3.78 -1.93 -12.52
CA GLY A 48 2.46 -1.28 -12.57
C GLY A 48 1.29 -2.22 -12.31
N ILE A 49 1.46 -3.52 -12.56
CA ILE A 49 0.42 -4.53 -12.32
C ILE A 49 0.59 -5.30 -11.02
N ARG A 50 1.69 -5.10 -10.28
CA ARG A 50 1.84 -5.66 -8.94
C ARG A 50 0.85 -5.02 -7.98
N GLU A 51 0.44 -5.77 -6.97
CA GLU A 51 -0.36 -5.16 -5.91
C GLU A 51 0.56 -4.24 -5.09
N PRO A 52 0.28 -2.94 -5.03
CA PRO A 52 1.07 -2.05 -4.20
C PRO A 52 0.91 -2.50 -2.75
N LYS A 53 2.03 -2.53 -2.01
CA LYS A 53 1.96 -2.63 -0.55
C LYS A 53 1.19 -1.42 -0.05
N ARG A 54 -0.08 -1.59 0.28
CA ARG A 54 -0.86 -0.54 0.92
C ARG A 54 -0.29 -0.41 2.33
N PRO A 55 0.42 0.69 2.67
CA PRO A 55 0.61 0.98 4.09
C PRO A 55 -0.82 1.05 4.65
N GLY A 56 -1.08 0.32 5.73
CA GLY A 56 -2.38 0.36 6.39
C GLY A 56 -2.73 1.80 6.81
N ARG A 57 -3.79 1.97 7.59
CA ARG A 57 -4.08 3.28 8.18
C ARG A 57 -2.79 3.83 8.84
N PRO A 58 -2.33 5.04 8.47
CA PRO A 58 -1.15 5.62 9.09
C PRO A 58 -1.32 5.58 10.61
N ALA A 59 -0.35 5.00 11.31
CA ALA A 59 -0.41 4.92 12.76
C ALA A 59 -0.37 6.34 13.32
N ARG A 60 -1.35 6.73 14.15
CA ARG A 60 -1.34 8.06 14.82
C ARG A 60 -0.04 8.35 15.56
N LEU A 61 0.66 7.31 16.00
CA LEU A 61 1.93 7.40 16.69
C LEU A 61 3.08 7.86 15.78
N SER A 62 3.07 7.54 14.47
CA SER A 62 4.21 7.84 13.59
C SER A 62 4.43 9.33 13.39
N SER A 63 3.38 10.16 13.52
CA SER A 63 3.49 11.62 13.39
C SER A 63 4.04 12.31 14.65
N ILE A 64 4.01 11.65 15.81
CA ILE A 64 4.40 12.25 17.10
C ILE A 64 5.60 11.55 17.74
N MET A 65 6.18 10.56 17.07
CA MET A 65 7.24 9.71 17.64
C MET A 65 8.49 10.52 18.02
N ASP A 66 8.86 11.50 17.18
CA ASP A 66 10.00 12.37 17.44
C ASP A 66 9.75 13.30 18.63
N ASP A 67 8.53 13.82 18.77
CA ASP A 67 8.13 14.68 19.88
C ASP A 67 8.16 13.91 21.20
N ILE A 68 7.59 12.70 21.21
CA ILE A 68 7.69 11.78 22.36
C ILE A 68 9.16 11.50 22.70
N GLY A 69 10.00 11.23 21.70
CA GLY A 69 11.42 11.00 21.91
C GLY A 69 12.15 12.20 22.52
N ARG A 70 11.76 13.43 22.17
CA ARG A 70 12.31 14.65 22.80
C ARG A 70 11.82 14.80 24.23
N ASP A 71 10.54 14.53 24.49
CA ASP A 71 9.96 14.66 25.82
C ASP A 71 10.50 13.63 26.81
N LEU A 72 10.74 12.39 26.38
CA LEU A 72 11.35 11.33 27.20
C LEU A 72 12.78 11.66 27.68
N ARG A 73 13.47 12.62 27.06
CA ARG A 73 14.82 13.07 27.47
C ARG A 73 14.79 14.27 28.43
N LYS A 74 13.63 14.88 28.66
CA LYS A 74 13.47 16.01 29.59
C LYS A 74 13.20 15.50 31.01
N ASN A 75 13.43 16.35 32.01
CA ASN A 75 13.00 16.01 33.36
C ASN A 75 11.46 15.97 33.39
N PRO A 76 10.82 14.94 33.98
CA PRO A 76 9.37 14.87 34.10
C PRO A 76 8.74 16.12 34.75
N VAL A 77 9.47 16.80 35.64
CA VAL A 77 9.02 18.05 36.28
C VAL A 77 8.89 19.19 35.26
N ASP A 78 9.78 19.25 34.26
CA ASP A 78 9.73 20.26 33.18
C ASP A 78 8.50 20.06 32.27
N LEU A 79 7.91 18.87 32.29
CA LEU A 79 6.68 18.50 31.60
C LEU A 79 5.43 18.59 32.51
N GLY A 80 5.59 19.10 33.74
CA GLY A 80 4.49 19.28 34.68
C GLY A 80 4.11 18.02 35.48
N TYR A 81 4.88 16.92 35.36
CA TYR A 81 4.65 15.73 36.17
C TYR A 81 5.21 15.91 37.58
N ARG A 82 4.40 15.61 38.60
CA ARG A 82 4.86 15.57 39.98
C ARG A 82 5.69 14.31 40.21
N GLN A 83 6.97 14.47 40.47
CA GLN A 83 7.84 13.36 40.86
C GLN A 83 7.51 12.95 42.30
N ASN A 84 6.60 11.99 42.48
CA ASN A 84 6.50 11.27 43.75
C ASN A 84 7.57 10.17 43.76
N LEU A 85 8.83 10.56 43.92
CA LEU A 85 9.88 9.62 44.30
C LEU A 85 9.73 9.34 45.80
N VAL A 86 8.95 8.31 46.14
CA VAL A 86 9.05 7.69 47.47
C VAL A 86 10.36 6.90 47.48
N GLY A 87 11.45 7.57 47.83
CA GLY A 87 12.70 6.93 48.19
C GLY A 87 12.52 6.19 49.51
N ARG A 88 12.87 4.91 49.52
CA ARG A 88 13.21 4.16 50.73
C ARG A 88 14.69 4.40 51.04
#